data_AF-A0A7Y4THN7-F1
#
_entry.id   AF-A0A7Y4THN7-F1
#
_cell.length_a   1.000
_cell.length_b   1.000
_cell.length_c   1.000
_cell.angle_alpha   90.00
_cell.angle_beta   90.00
_cell.angle_gamma   90.00
#
_symmetry.space_group_name_H-M   'P 1'
#
loop_
_entity.id
_entity.type
_entity.pdbx_description
1 polymer ?
#
loop_
_entity_poly.entity_id
_entity_poly.type
_entity_poly.pdbx_seq_one_letter_code
_entity_poly.pdbx_strand_id
1 'polypeptide(L)'
;MAPLARVSVVLLLVTLACGRAPETREYALQGQVLAVRPERREIVIRHEDIEGLMQGMIMPFPVQDVSLLDGRIPGDLVSGTLVVSDTGAAYLSTLVRTGHQDLPDAQGAAPAATDAAQGSAVPSPAADGAPDTVHSGH
;
A
#
# COMPACT_ATOMS: atom_id res chain seq x y z
N MET A 1 59.79 -43.84 26.96
CA MET A 1 59.95 -43.14 28.25
C MET A 1 59.60 -41.67 28.04
N ALA A 2 58.43 -41.25 28.57
CA ALA A 2 57.93 -39.89 28.84
C ALA A 2 57.84 -38.82 27.72
N PRO A 3 56.97 -37.78 27.82
CA PRO A 3 55.75 -37.66 28.62
C PRO A 3 54.53 -37.05 27.87
N LEU A 4 53.36 -37.38 28.44
CA LEU A 4 52.12 -36.60 28.55
C LEU A 4 52.12 -35.18 27.96
N ALA A 5 51.27 -34.96 26.95
CA ALA A 5 50.63 -33.68 26.71
C ALA A 5 49.14 -33.82 27.06
N ARG A 6 48.79 -33.31 28.25
CA ARG A 6 47.41 -33.15 28.72
C ARG A 6 46.74 -32.06 27.89
N VAL A 7 46.05 -32.43 26.81
CA VAL A 7 45.13 -31.50 26.15
C VAL A 7 43.74 -31.70 26.77
N SER A 8 43.58 -31.07 27.92
CA SER A 8 42.25 -30.69 28.40
C SER A 8 41.66 -29.64 27.45
N VAL A 9 40.33 -29.57 27.43
CA VAL A 9 39.48 -28.61 26.70
C VAL A 9 39.06 -29.08 25.30
N VAL A 10 37.99 -29.88 25.25
CA VAL A 10 36.99 -29.74 24.19
C VAL A 10 35.64 -29.47 24.85
N LEU A 11 35.43 -28.17 25.03
CA LEU A 11 34.17 -27.44 25.11
C LEU A 11 32.89 -28.27 24.88
N LEU A 12 32.32 -28.75 25.98
CA LEU A 12 30.94 -29.22 26.06
C LEU A 12 30.02 -28.00 26.13
N LEU A 13 29.19 -27.80 25.10
CA LEU A 13 27.85 -27.18 25.07
C LEU A 13 27.63 -26.45 23.75
N VAL A 14 27.40 -27.22 22.69
CA VAL A 14 26.68 -26.73 21.51
C VAL A 14 25.25 -26.45 21.95
N THR A 15 24.95 -25.18 22.22
CA THR A 15 23.60 -24.69 22.54
C THR A 15 22.74 -24.77 21.28
N LEU A 16 22.18 -25.95 21.02
CA LEU A 16 21.21 -26.20 19.96
C LEU A 16 19.80 -25.84 20.43
N ALA A 17 19.54 -24.57 20.71
CA ALA A 17 18.18 -24.07 20.90
C ALA A 17 17.77 -23.34 19.62
N CYS A 18 17.35 -24.12 18.62
CA CYS A 18 16.58 -23.65 17.47
C CYS A 18 15.37 -22.86 18.00
N GLY A 19 15.44 -21.53 17.95
CA GLY A 19 14.24 -20.70 18.02
C GLY A 19 13.41 -21.01 16.78
N ARG A 20 12.15 -21.43 16.96
CA ARG A 20 11.17 -21.39 15.88
C ARG A 20 11.13 -19.94 15.39
N ALA A 21 11.59 -19.69 14.17
CA ALA A 21 11.37 -18.40 13.55
C ALA A 21 9.84 -18.19 13.45
N PRO A 22 9.34 -16.99 13.77
CA PRO A 22 7.93 -16.68 13.56
C PRO A 22 7.58 -16.93 12.10
N GLU A 23 6.43 -17.56 11.85
CA GLU A 23 5.95 -17.82 10.50
C GLU A 23 5.51 -16.48 9.89
N THR A 24 6.28 -16.01 8.92
CA THR A 24 5.97 -14.78 8.17
C THR A 24 5.47 -15.12 6.79
N ARG A 25 4.39 -14.46 6.38
CA ARG A 25 3.86 -14.51 5.02
C ARG A 25 4.18 -13.21 4.31
N GLU A 26 4.58 -13.33 3.05
CA GLU A 26 4.88 -12.19 2.20
C GLU A 26 3.77 -12.00 1.18
N TYR A 27 3.35 -10.75 1.00
CA TYR A 27 2.31 -10.36 0.07
C TYR A 27 2.83 -9.23 -0.81
N ALA A 28 2.52 -9.30 -2.11
CA ALA A 28 2.79 -8.21 -3.02
C ALA A 28 1.81 -7.06 -2.73
N LEU A 29 2.35 -5.84 -2.59
CA LEU A 29 1.58 -4.63 -2.38
C LEU A 29 1.86 -3.67 -3.53
N GLN A 30 0.79 -3.15 -4.14
CA GLN A 30 0.85 -2.08 -5.13
C GLN A 30 -0.09 -0.97 -4.69
N GLY A 31 0.30 0.28 -4.90
CA GLY A 31 -0.55 1.40 -4.50
C GLY A 31 0.05 2.77 -4.72
N GLN A 32 -0.64 3.77 -4.22
CA GLN A 32 -0.23 5.17 -4.26
C GLN A 32 0.03 5.70 -2.86
N VAL A 33 1.15 6.38 -2.68
CA VAL A 33 1.51 7.06 -1.43
C VAL A 33 0.61 8.28 -1.23
N LEU A 34 -0.07 8.34 -0.09
CA LEU A 34 -0.90 9.47 0.29
C LEU A 34 -0.21 10.37 1.32
N ALA A 35 0.59 9.78 2.21
CA ALA A 35 1.38 10.52 3.20
C ALA A 35 2.58 9.69 3.66
N VAL A 36 3.67 10.37 4.03
CA VAL A 36 4.87 9.77 4.61
C VAL A 36 5.02 10.30 6.03
N ARG A 37 5.20 9.41 7.01
CA ARG A 37 5.30 9.74 8.44
C ARG A 37 6.60 9.20 9.02
N PRO A 38 7.76 9.81 8.72
CA PRO A 38 9.05 9.33 9.19
C PRO A 38 9.15 9.28 10.72
N GLU A 39 8.46 10.19 11.42
CA GLU A 39 8.39 10.24 12.88
C GLU A 39 7.69 9.02 13.48
N ARG A 40 6.81 8.35 12.72
CA ARG A 40 6.12 7.11 13.12
C ARG A 40 6.69 5.86 12.44
N ARG A 41 7.68 6.02 11.54
CA ARG A 41 8.21 4.96 10.67
C ARG A 41 7.09 4.25 9.88
N GLU A 42 6.14 5.03 9.38
CA GLU A 42 4.98 4.53 8.66
C GLU A 42 4.75 5.33 7.37
N ILE A 43 4.13 4.70 6.39
CA ILE A 43 3.68 5.32 5.14
C ILE A 43 2.20 5.01 4.94
N VAL A 44 1.41 6.03 4.59
CA VAL A 44 -0.01 5.88 4.28
C VAL A 44 -0.12 5.61 2.79
N ILE A 45 -0.61 4.42 2.43
CA ILE A 45 -0.74 3.99 1.05
C ILE A 45 -2.21 3.65 0.78
N ARG A 46 -2.74 4.14 -0.34
CA ARG A 46 -3.91 3.56 -0.98
C ARG A 46 -3.44 2.34 -1.77
N HIS A 47 -3.63 1.15 -1.21
CA HIS A 47 -3.20 -0.07 -1.89
C HIS A 47 -4.34 -0.67 -2.73
N GLU A 48 -3.97 -1.43 -3.75
CA GLU A 48 -4.89 -2.25 -4.53
C GLU A 48 -5.21 -3.56 -3.80
N ASP A 49 -6.00 -4.45 -4.41
CA ASP A 49 -6.30 -5.76 -3.82
C ASP A 49 -5.00 -6.54 -3.56
N ILE A 50 -4.85 -7.02 -2.32
CA ILE A 50 -3.73 -7.87 -1.91
C ILE A 50 -4.26 -9.30 -1.85
N GLU A 51 -3.93 -10.07 -2.88
CA GLU A 51 -4.41 -11.44 -3.05
C GLU A 51 -4.19 -12.29 -1.79
N GLY A 52 -5.28 -12.88 -1.29
CA GLY A 52 -5.25 -13.76 -0.12
C GLY A 52 -5.04 -13.04 1.22
N LEU A 53 -5.05 -11.70 1.26
CA LEU A 53 -4.96 -10.91 2.48
C LEU A 53 -6.16 -9.98 2.67
N MET A 54 -6.36 -9.00 1.76
CA MET A 54 -7.40 -7.98 1.91
C MET A 54 -7.63 -7.17 0.63
N GLN A 55 -8.83 -6.61 0.51
CA GLN A 55 -9.23 -5.69 -0.57
C GLN A 55 -8.50 -4.34 -0.46
N GLY A 56 -8.39 -3.63 -1.59
CA GLY A 56 -7.73 -2.32 -1.66
C GLY A 56 -8.35 -1.28 -0.70
N MET A 57 -7.53 -0.75 0.20
CA MET A 57 -7.94 0.22 1.22
C MET A 57 -6.86 1.29 1.43
N ILE A 58 -7.21 2.34 2.19
CA ILE A 58 -6.27 3.37 2.63
C ILE A 58 -5.89 3.08 4.07
N MET A 59 -4.60 2.78 4.33
CA MET A 59 -4.13 2.54 5.68
C MET A 59 -2.64 2.85 5.84
N PRO A 60 -2.19 3.10 7.09
CA PRO A 60 -0.77 3.23 7.40
C PRO A 60 -0.10 1.85 7.44
N PHE A 61 1.05 1.73 6.79
CA PHE A 61 1.94 0.58 6.86
C PHE A 61 3.26 0.98 7.51
N PRO A 62 3.68 0.31 8.60
CA PRO A 62 5.01 0.51 9.13
C PRO A 62 6.07 -0.07 8.18
N VAL A 63 7.24 0.55 8.16
CA VAL A 63 8.38 0.08 7.35
C VAL A 63 9.39 -0.66 8.23
N GLN A 64 10.02 -1.68 7.67
CA GLN A 64 11.11 -2.39 8.34
C GLN A 64 12.32 -1.48 8.57
N ASP A 65 12.64 -0.64 7.59
CA ASP A 65 13.74 0.33 7.62
C ASP A 65 13.22 1.72 7.24
N VAL A 66 13.59 2.74 8.01
CA VAL A 66 13.21 4.14 7.74
C VAL A 66 13.72 4.63 6.39
N SER A 67 14.81 4.05 5.89
CA SER A 67 15.39 4.35 4.57
C SER A 67 14.43 4.05 3.42
N LEU A 68 13.44 3.16 3.63
CA LEU A 68 12.39 2.90 2.64
C LEU A 68 11.49 4.13 2.40
N LEU A 69 11.46 5.08 3.35
CA LEU A 69 10.70 6.33 3.25
C LEU A 69 11.49 7.44 2.53
N ASP A 70 12.79 7.25 2.32
CA ASP A 70 13.65 8.30 1.76
C ASP A 70 13.22 8.65 0.32
N GLY A 71 13.10 9.96 0.06
CA GLY A 71 12.69 10.48 -1.23
C GLY A 71 11.27 10.06 -1.69
N ARG A 72 10.44 9.49 -0.80
CA ARG A 72 9.03 9.19 -1.07
C ARG A 72 8.19 10.43 -0.84
N ILE A 73 7.29 10.71 -1.78
CA ILE A 73 6.38 11.84 -1.69
C ILE A 73 4.93 11.40 -1.93
N PRO A 74 3.94 12.13 -1.38
CA PRO A 74 2.54 11.93 -1.76
C PRO A 74 2.38 12.00 -3.28
N GLY A 75 1.61 11.07 -3.85
CA GLY A 75 1.42 10.89 -5.29
C GLY A 75 2.29 9.79 -5.91
N ASP A 76 3.35 9.35 -5.25
CA ASP A 76 4.19 8.27 -5.76
C ASP A 76 3.41 6.97 -5.93
N LEU A 77 3.51 6.37 -7.11
CA LEU A 77 3.08 4.98 -7.32
C LEU A 77 4.20 4.07 -6.85
N VAL A 78 3.85 3.07 -6.03
CA VAL A 78 4.81 2.19 -5.37
C VAL A 78 4.40 0.73 -5.51
N SER A 79 5.41 -0.13 -5.59
CA SER A 79 5.29 -1.58 -5.44
C SER A 79 6.20 -2.02 -4.31
N GLY A 80 5.74 -2.94 -3.48
CA GLY A 80 6.49 -3.42 -2.31
C GLY A 80 6.07 -4.80 -1.86
N THR A 81 6.73 -5.26 -0.80
CA THR A 81 6.46 -6.55 -0.15
C THR A 81 6.00 -6.28 1.27
N LEU A 82 4.77 -6.66 1.58
CA LEU A 82 4.20 -6.63 2.92
C LEU A 82 4.47 -7.97 3.60
N VAL A 83 5.20 -7.94 4.70
CA VAL A 83 5.45 -9.11 5.54
C VAL A 83 4.47 -9.09 6.71
N VAL A 84 3.73 -10.18 6.89
CA VAL A 84 2.78 -10.36 8.00
C VAL A 84 3.22 -11.57 8.82
N SER A 85 3.50 -11.36 10.10
CA SER A 85 3.78 -12.43 11.05
C SER A 85 2.48 -12.97 11.64
N ASP A 86 2.48 -14.26 11.95
CA ASP A 86 1.49 -14.94 12.78
C ASP A 86 1.25 -14.27 14.15
N THR A 87 2.23 -13.51 14.66
CA THR A 87 2.14 -12.73 15.90
C THR A 87 1.31 -11.44 15.78
N GLY A 88 0.86 -11.09 14.57
CA GLY A 88 0.07 -9.90 14.29
C GLY A 88 0.89 -8.66 13.89
N ALA A 89 2.22 -8.77 13.85
CA ALA A 89 3.06 -7.71 13.31
C ALA A 89 3.01 -7.73 11.76
N ALA A 90 2.83 -6.57 11.14
CA ALA A 90 2.90 -6.40 9.69
C ALA A 90 3.80 -5.22 9.35
N TYR A 91 4.67 -5.34 8.35
CA TYR A 91 5.57 -4.27 7.92
C TYR A 91 5.98 -4.41 6.45
N LEU A 92 6.33 -3.30 5.81
CA LEU A 92 6.92 -3.29 4.47
C LEU A 92 8.42 -3.61 4.54
N SER A 93 8.84 -4.69 3.88
CA SER A 93 10.26 -5.04 3.73
C SER A 93 10.90 -4.38 2.50
N THR A 94 10.10 -4.16 1.45
CA THR A 94 10.55 -3.49 0.22
C THR A 94 9.55 -2.42 -0.20
N LEU A 95 10.07 -1.34 -0.79
CA LEU A 95 9.25 -0.27 -1.34
C LEU A 95 9.97 0.41 -2.51
N VAL A 96 9.48 0.19 -3.72
CA VAL A 96 10.04 0.69 -4.98
C VAL A 96 9.04 1.65 -5.61
N ARG A 97 9.49 2.85 -5.98
CA ARG A 97 8.68 3.78 -6.77
C ARG A 97 8.59 3.27 -8.21
N THR A 98 7.38 3.01 -8.68
CA THR A 98 7.08 2.58 -10.05
C THR A 98 6.63 3.74 -10.93
N GLY A 99 6.19 4.85 -10.34
CA GLY A 99 5.77 6.04 -11.07
C GLY A 99 5.33 7.16 -10.13
N HIS A 100 4.63 8.13 -10.68
CA HIS A 100 3.99 9.20 -9.93
C HIS A 100 2.66 9.53 -10.61
N GLN A 101 1.62 9.71 -9.80
CA GLN A 101 0.34 10.23 -10.24
C GLN A 101 -0.11 11.31 -9.27
N ASP A 102 -0.82 12.30 -9.79
CA ASP A 102 -1.48 13.27 -8.95
C ASP A 102 -2.38 12.54 -7.94
N LEU A 103 -2.40 13.06 -6.72
CA LEU A 103 -3.30 12.52 -5.70
C LEU A 103 -4.72 12.71 -6.21
N PRO A 104 -5.55 11.65 -6.23
CA PRO A 104 -6.96 11.84 -6.52
C PRO A 104 -7.48 12.85 -5.51
N ASP A 105 -8.19 13.88 -5.99
CA ASP A 105 -9.00 14.72 -5.13
C ASP A 105 -9.79 13.79 -4.20
N ALA A 106 -9.97 14.18 -2.93
CA ALA A 106 -10.60 13.34 -1.90
C ALA A 106 -12.01 12.78 -2.28
N GLN A 107 -12.53 13.20 -3.43
CA GLN A 107 -13.72 12.75 -4.13
C GLN A 107 -13.56 11.40 -4.87
N GLY A 108 -12.33 10.87 -5.06
CA GLY A 108 -12.04 9.64 -5.81
C GLY A 108 -11.64 8.40 -4.98
N ALA A 109 -11.66 8.51 -3.65
CA ALA A 109 -11.23 7.44 -2.75
C ALA A 109 -12.20 6.22 -2.66
N ALA A 110 -13.27 6.19 -3.45
CA ALA A 110 -14.14 5.03 -3.62
C ALA A 110 -14.47 4.79 -5.10
N PRO A 111 -14.08 3.64 -5.65
CA PRO A 111 -15.03 2.94 -6.50
C PRO A 111 -15.00 1.45 -6.19
N ALA A 112 -15.96 0.98 -5.40
CA ALA A 112 -16.37 -0.41 -5.44
C ALA A 112 -17.89 -0.47 -5.21
N ALA A 113 -18.60 -0.95 -6.24
CA ALA A 113 -20.03 -1.22 -6.33
C ALA A 113 -20.98 -0.05 -6.69
N THR A 114 -20.99 0.35 -7.96
CA THR A 114 -22.24 0.52 -8.74
C THR A 114 -21.85 0.43 -10.22
N ASP A 115 -21.89 -0.77 -10.80
CA ASP A 115 -22.97 -1.25 -11.67
C ASP A 115 -23.19 -0.41 -12.94
N ALA A 116 -23.16 -1.13 -14.04
CA ALA A 116 -23.57 -0.78 -15.38
C ALA A 116 -24.49 0.44 -15.54
N ALA A 117 -24.03 1.44 -16.28
CA ALA A 117 -24.88 2.17 -17.22
C ALA A 117 -24.01 2.95 -18.22
N GLN A 118 -23.45 2.24 -19.20
CA GLN A 118 -23.37 2.84 -20.53
C GLN A 118 -24.81 3.03 -21.00
N GLY A 119 -25.23 4.27 -21.19
CA GLY A 119 -26.63 4.59 -21.49
C GLY A 119 -26.81 5.99 -22.06
N SER A 120 -26.56 6.09 -23.36
CA SER A 120 -27.19 7.05 -24.28
C SER A 120 -26.75 8.51 -24.19
N ALA A 121 -25.85 8.84 -25.11
CA ALA A 121 -25.87 10.11 -25.81
C ALA A 121 -27.29 10.44 -26.29
N VAL A 122 -27.74 11.65 -25.98
CA VAL A 122 -28.83 12.31 -26.72
C VAL A 122 -28.26 13.53 -27.41
N PRO A 123 -27.90 13.46 -28.71
CA PRO A 123 -27.87 14.66 -29.51
C PRO A 123 -29.32 14.98 -29.92
N SER A 124 -29.75 16.23 -29.75
CA SER A 124 -30.88 16.74 -30.53
C SER A 124 -30.50 18.10 -31.10
N PRO A 125 -30.59 18.26 -32.44
CA PRO A 125 -30.18 19.47 -33.13
C PRO A 125 -31.27 20.56 -33.10
N ALA A 126 -30.81 21.81 -33.08
CA ALA A 126 -31.40 23.02 -33.66
C ALA A 126 -32.93 23.22 -33.66
N ALA A 127 -33.37 24.31 -33.04
CA ALA A 127 -34.34 25.21 -33.65
C ALA A 127 -34.08 26.65 -33.21
N ASP A 128 -33.50 27.39 -34.14
CA ASP A 128 -33.51 28.85 -34.28
C ASP A 128 -34.96 29.37 -34.34
N GLY A 129 -35.24 30.51 -33.71
CA GLY A 129 -36.55 31.15 -33.74
C GLY A 129 -36.72 32.25 -32.69
N ALA A 130 -36.34 33.46 -33.06
CA ALA A 130 -36.54 34.71 -32.30
C ALA A 130 -38.03 35.17 -32.30
N PRO A 131 -38.37 36.41 -31.90
CA PRO A 131 -38.98 36.76 -30.61
C PRO A 131 -40.41 37.36 -30.73
N ASP A 132 -40.89 37.99 -29.65
CA ASP A 132 -42.06 38.88 -29.51
C ASP A 132 -43.45 38.24 -29.25
N THR A 133 -44.05 38.57 -28.10
CA THR A 133 -45.20 39.50 -27.98
C THR A 133 -45.83 39.46 -26.57
N VAL A 134 -46.09 40.66 -26.05
CA VAL A 134 -46.85 41.11 -24.87
C VAL A 134 -48.21 40.44 -24.63
N HIS A 135 -48.65 40.27 -23.36
CA HIS A 135 -49.98 40.72 -22.89
C HIS A 135 -50.15 40.72 -21.36
N SER A 136 -50.77 41.81 -20.88
CA SER A 136 -51.47 42.17 -19.62
C SER A 136 -51.83 41.05 -18.62
N GLY A 137 -51.88 41.25 -17.30
CA GLY A 137 -52.38 42.42 -16.57
C GLY A 137 -53.86 42.24 -16.20
N HIS A 138 -54.16 41.73 -15.01
CA HIS A 138 -55.29 42.11 -14.14
C HIS A 138 -55.06 41.58 -12.73
#